data_AF-A0A7W1BGL3-F1
#
_entry.id   AF-A0A7W1BGL3-F1
#
_cell.length_a   1.000
_cell.length_b   1.000
_cell.length_c   1.000
_cell.angle_alpha   90.00
_cell.angle_beta   90.00
_cell.angle_gamma   90.00
#
_symmetry.space_group_name_H-M   'P 1'
#
loop_
_entity.id
_entity.type
_entity.pdbx_description
1 polymer ?
#
loop_
_entity_poly.entity_id
_entity_poly.type
_entity_poly.pdbx_seq_one_letter_code
_entity_poly.pdbx_strand_id
1 'polypeptide(L)'
;MRRAAAGRSVAGGDLRSRLQAAVDVLEALGGDAQLEQDENAFLIRGYSCPLAAIIPEHPETCQFAVALLSEVVGVQMRERRDKGGRPRCCFEVAINSETAA
;
A
#
# COMPACT_ATOMS: atom_id res chain seq x y z
N MET A 1 -9.20 35.15 0.15
CA MET A 1 -7.73 35.14 0.00
C MET A 1 -7.36 33.93 -0.85
N ARG A 2 -6.81 34.12 -2.05
CA ARG A 2 -6.32 33.03 -2.92
C ARG A 2 -4.93 32.59 -2.47
N ARG A 3 -4.74 31.30 -2.20
CA ARG A 3 -3.43 30.64 -2.24
C ARG A 3 -3.56 29.38 -3.09
N ALA A 4 -3.09 29.47 -4.32
CA ALA A 4 -2.76 28.30 -5.12
C ALA A 4 -1.53 27.65 -4.49
N ALA A 5 -1.66 26.42 -4.02
CA ALA A 5 -0.52 25.56 -3.73
C ALA A 5 -0.47 24.54 -4.87
N ALA A 6 0.42 24.82 -5.83
CA ALA A 6 0.82 23.92 -6.88
C ALA A 6 1.10 22.52 -6.29
N GLY A 7 0.71 21.49 -7.05
CA GLY A 7 1.09 20.11 -6.76
C GLY A 7 2.59 20.06 -6.46
N ARG A 8 2.93 19.75 -5.22
CA ARG A 8 4.30 19.74 -4.78
C ARG A 8 4.54 18.47 -4.00
N SER A 9 5.16 17.52 -4.69
CA SER A 9 5.81 16.34 -4.13
C SER A 9 6.62 16.77 -2.91
N VAL A 10 6.16 16.35 -1.73
CA VAL A 10 6.86 16.58 -0.48
C VAL A 10 7.87 15.45 -0.32
N ALA A 11 9.14 15.82 -0.48
CA ALA A 11 10.37 15.14 -0.06
C ALA A 11 10.40 13.59 -0.17
N GLY A 12 11.02 13.08 -1.24
CA GLY A 12 11.33 11.66 -1.44
C GLY A 12 10.54 11.03 -2.59
N GLY A 13 10.84 11.42 -3.83
CA GLY A 13 10.16 10.89 -5.02
C GLY A 13 8.67 11.28 -5.13
N ASP A 14 8.06 10.98 -6.28
CA ASP A 14 6.59 11.02 -6.38
C ASP A 14 5.96 9.88 -5.56
N LEU A 15 4.63 9.89 -5.39
CA LEU A 15 3.93 8.83 -4.65
C LEU A 15 4.26 7.42 -5.20
N ARG A 16 4.41 7.30 -6.52
CA ARG A 16 4.75 6.03 -7.19
C ARG A 16 6.13 5.52 -6.76
N SER A 17 7.12 6.40 -6.65
CA SER A 17 8.47 6.03 -6.20
C SER A 17 8.47 5.51 -4.77
N ARG A 18 7.68 6.13 -3.87
CA ARG A 18 7.54 5.66 -2.48
C ARG A 18 6.80 4.33 -2.38
N LEU A 19 5.78 4.14 -3.24
CA LEU A 19 5.09 2.86 -3.36
C LEU A 19 6.00 1.76 -3.88
N GLN A 20 6.92 2.07 -4.79
CA GLN A 20 7.92 1.11 -5.26
C GLN A 20 8.87 0.72 -4.12
N ALA A 21 9.36 1.68 -3.33
CA ALA A 21 10.18 1.36 -2.15
C ALA A 21 9.42 0.45 -1.14
N ALA A 22 8.10 0.61 -1.03
CA ALA A 22 7.26 -0.25 -0.20
C ALA A 22 7.14 -1.68 -0.76
N VAL A 23 7.12 -1.86 -2.09
CA VAL A 23 7.25 -3.18 -2.73
C VAL A 23 8.58 -3.82 -2.36
N ASP A 24 9.69 -3.09 -2.51
CA ASP A 24 11.03 -3.60 -2.23
C ASP A 24 11.17 -4.05 -0.76
N VAL A 25 10.52 -3.36 0.18
CA VAL A 25 10.46 -3.74 1.60
C VAL A 25 9.72 -5.07 1.80
N LEU A 26 8.60 -5.29 1.10
CA LEU A 26 7.87 -6.57 1.18
C LEU A 26 8.68 -7.72 0.58
N GLU A 27 9.39 -7.48 -0.51
CA GLU A 27 10.29 -8.46 -1.12
C GLU A 27 11.46 -8.81 -0.19
N ALA A 28 12.05 -7.79 0.48
CA ALA A 28 13.11 -8.00 1.47
C ALA A 28 12.64 -8.78 2.71
N LEU A 29 11.35 -8.69 3.06
CA LEU A 29 10.72 -9.51 4.10
C LEU A 29 10.48 -10.97 3.65
N GLY A 30 10.79 -11.31 2.40
CA GLY A 30 10.60 -12.64 1.82
C GLY A 30 9.24 -12.84 1.16
N GLY A 31 8.53 -11.75 0.86
CA GLY A 31 7.32 -11.79 0.05
C GLY A 31 7.59 -11.65 -1.45
N ASP A 32 6.52 -11.76 -2.23
CA ASP A 32 6.48 -11.38 -3.65
C ASP A 32 5.36 -10.35 -3.79
N ALA A 33 5.69 -9.14 -4.24
CA ALA A 33 4.75 -8.03 -4.31
C ALA A 33 4.90 -7.24 -5.62
N GLN A 34 3.79 -6.71 -6.13
CA GLN A 34 3.79 -5.89 -7.34
C GLN A 34 2.99 -4.62 -7.13
N LEU A 35 3.48 -3.52 -7.71
CA LEU A 35 2.76 -2.26 -7.78
C LEU A 35 1.89 -2.22 -9.04
N GLU A 36 0.59 -2.09 -8.81
CA GLU A 36 -0.44 -1.89 -9.82
C GLU A 36 -1.08 -0.51 -9.65
N GLN A 37 -1.70 -0.03 -10.72
CA GLN A 37 -2.44 1.22 -10.73
C GLN A 37 -3.78 0.98 -11.42
N ASP A 38 -4.85 1.31 -10.70
CA ASP A 38 -6.21 1.41 -11.23
C ASP A 38 -6.55 2.90 -11.44
N GLU A 39 -7.75 3.19 -11.96
CA GLU A 39 -8.19 4.56 -12.26
C GLU A 39 -8.15 5.50 -11.04
N ASN A 40 -8.45 4.97 -9.85
CA ASN A 40 -8.65 5.76 -8.62
C ASN A 40 -7.70 5.39 -7.48
N ALA A 41 -6.78 4.44 -7.68
CA ALA A 41 -5.92 3.94 -6.60
C ALA A 41 -4.61 3.35 -7.13
N PHE A 42 -3.58 3.40 -6.28
CA PHE A 42 -2.45 2.49 -6.40
C PHE A 42 -2.67 1.29 -5.49
N LEU A 43 -2.28 0.12 -6.00
CA LEU A 43 -2.43 -1.15 -5.32
C LEU A 43 -1.07 -1.84 -5.21
N ILE A 44 -0.72 -2.33 -4.04
CA ILE A 44 0.38 -3.27 -3.85
C ILE A 44 -0.24 -4.65 -3.63
N ARG A 45 -0.05 -5.58 -4.59
CA ARG A 45 -0.53 -6.95 -4.48
C ARG A 45 0.59 -7.89 -4.09
N GLY A 46 0.38 -8.65 -3.03
CA GLY A 46 1.24 -9.75 -2.60
C GLY A 46 0.79 -11.09 -3.17
N TYR A 47 1.73 -11.85 -3.73
CA TYR A 47 1.52 -13.16 -4.34
C TYR A 47 2.07 -14.32 -3.50
N SER A 48 3.09 -14.04 -2.68
CA SER A 48 3.56 -14.94 -1.64
C SER A 48 3.75 -14.15 -0.35
N CYS A 49 2.98 -14.46 0.69
CA CYS A 49 3.12 -13.83 2.00
C CYS A 49 3.88 -14.79 2.91
N PRO A 50 5.07 -14.41 3.43
CA PRO A 50 5.84 -15.26 4.33
C PRO A 50 5.10 -15.54 5.65
N LEU A 51 4.09 -14.73 5.97
CA LEU A 51 3.25 -14.85 7.16
C LEU A 51 1.93 -15.59 6.90
N ALA A 52 1.69 -16.10 5.68
CA ALA A 52 0.40 -16.70 5.32
C ALA A 52 -0.06 -17.83 6.24
N ALA A 53 0.88 -18.63 6.77
CA ALA A 53 0.58 -19.74 7.66
C ALA A 53 0.04 -19.32 9.03
N ILE A 54 0.40 -18.13 9.52
CA ILE A 54 -0.01 -17.64 10.85
C ILE A 54 -1.27 -16.78 10.81
N ILE A 55 -1.66 -16.25 9.63
CA ILE A 55 -2.84 -15.38 9.45
C ILE A 55 -4.15 -15.98 10.02
N PRO A 56 -4.45 -17.30 9.88
CA PRO A 56 -5.68 -17.86 10.45
C PRO A 56 -5.78 -17.72 11.97
N GLU A 57 -4.65 -17.77 12.67
CA GLU A 57 -4.57 -17.68 14.13
C GLU A 57 -4.35 -16.23 14.61
N HIS A 58 -3.64 -15.45 13.81
CA HIS A 58 -3.24 -14.08 14.11
C HIS A 58 -3.54 -13.12 12.94
N PRO A 59 -4.82 -12.80 12.67
CA PRO A 59 -5.21 -11.91 11.58
C PRO A 59 -4.68 -10.47 11.76
N GLU A 60 -4.35 -10.06 12.99
CA GLU A 60 -3.67 -8.80 13.31
C GLU A 60 -2.29 -8.67 12.66
N THR A 61 -1.67 -9.79 12.26
CA THR A 61 -0.37 -9.81 11.58
C THR A 61 -0.40 -9.04 10.26
N CYS A 62 -1.53 -9.00 9.56
CA CYS A 62 -1.67 -8.17 8.35
C CYS A 62 -1.64 -6.67 8.66
N GLN A 63 -2.04 -6.26 9.87
CA GLN A 63 -2.03 -4.84 10.28
C GLN A 63 -0.59 -4.34 10.48
N PHE A 64 0.34 -5.21 10.86
CA PHE A 64 1.76 -4.89 10.90
C PHE A 64 2.26 -4.44 9.51
N ALA A 65 1.91 -5.17 8.46
CA ALA A 65 2.26 -4.79 7.09
C ALA A 65 1.65 -3.44 6.71
N VAL A 66 0.38 -3.18 7.05
CA VAL A 66 -0.25 -1.87 6.79
C VAL A 66 0.49 -0.73 7.49
N ALA A 67 0.85 -0.90 8.76
CA ALA A 67 1.56 0.12 9.53
C ALA A 67 2.94 0.42 8.94
N LEU A 68 3.73 -0.63 8.66
CA LEU A 68 5.04 -0.53 8.04
C LEU A 68 4.98 0.19 6.69
N LEU A 69 4.06 -0.22 5.81
CA LEU A 69 3.96 0.38 4.47
C LEU A 69 3.44 1.83 4.55
N SER A 70 2.56 2.15 5.49
CA SER A 70 2.12 3.53 5.70
C SER A 70 3.27 4.45 6.14
N GLU A 71 4.20 3.92 6.95
CA GLU A 71 5.41 4.63 7.35
C GLU A 71 6.37 4.83 6.17
N VAL A 72 6.65 3.77 5.40
CA VAL A 72 7.53 3.82 4.22
C VAL A 72 6.99 4.76 3.14
N VAL A 73 5.69 4.68 2.84
CA VAL A 73 5.05 5.49 1.80
C VAL A 73 4.79 6.92 2.31
N GLY A 74 4.68 7.13 3.62
CA GLY A 74 4.40 8.43 4.23
C GLY A 74 2.95 8.90 4.05
N VAL A 75 2.03 7.97 3.78
CA VAL A 75 0.57 8.19 3.69
C VAL A 75 -0.14 6.96 4.24
N GLN A 76 -1.37 7.15 4.74
CA GLN A 76 -2.14 6.02 5.26
C GLN A 76 -2.49 5.03 4.16
N MET A 77 -1.97 3.80 4.26
CA MET A 77 -2.39 2.67 3.43
C MET A 77 -3.53 1.91 4.12
N ARG A 78 -4.29 1.15 3.32
CA ARG A 78 -5.34 0.25 3.82
C ARG A 78 -5.14 -1.16 3.26
N GLU A 79 -5.42 -2.16 4.07
CA GLU A 79 -5.52 -3.53 3.56
C GLU A 79 -6.86 -3.73 2.84
N ARG A 80 -6.79 -4.33 1.66
CA ARG A 80 -7.91 -4.93 0.94
C ARG A 80 -7.75 -6.44 1.02
N ARG A 81 -8.66 -7.12 1.71
CA ARG A 81 -8.74 -8.58 1.58
C ARG A 81 -9.35 -8.95 0.25
N ASP A 82 -8.61 -9.71 -0.54
CA ASP A 82 -9.19 -10.46 -1.64
C ASP A 82 -10.14 -11.52 -1.07
N LYS A 83 -11.39 -11.55 -1.57
CA LYS A 83 -12.39 -12.55 -1.20
C LYS A 83 -12.25 -13.84 -2.05
N GLY A 84 -11.28 -13.89 -2.96
CA GLY A 84 -10.97 -15.04 -3.80
C GLY A 84 -10.42 -16.25 -3.01
N GLY A 85 -10.37 -17.41 -3.68
CA GLY A 85 -10.06 -18.70 -3.05
C GLY A 85 -8.60 -18.92 -2.59
N ARG A 86 -7.68 -17.99 -2.86
CA ARG A 86 -6.32 -17.99 -2.30
C ARG A 86 -6.08 -16.66 -1.58
N PRO A 87 -5.68 -16.66 -0.30
CA PRO A 87 -5.43 -15.43 0.43
C PRO A 87 -4.27 -14.69 -0.24
N ARG A 88 -4.57 -13.49 -0.76
CA ARG A 88 -3.58 -12.54 -1.29
C ARG A 88 -3.66 -11.28 -0.46
N CYS A 89 -2.52 -10.83 0.04
CA CYS A 89 -2.44 -9.51 0.66
C CYS A 89 -2.58 -8.46 -0.44
N CYS A 90 -3.44 -7.47 -0.24
CA CYS A 90 -3.52 -6.32 -1.13
C CYS A 90 -3.57 -5.08 -0.27
N PHE A 91 -2.78 -4.08 -0.63
CA PHE A 91 -2.70 -2.80 0.07
C PHE A 91 -3.03 -1.69 -0.91
N GLU A 92 -3.87 -0.74 -0.50
CA GLU A 92 -4.30 0.34 -1.37
C GLU A 92 -3.99 1.72 -0.79
N VAL A 93 -3.70 2.65 -1.69
CA VAL A 93 -3.76 4.09 -1.44
C VAL A 93 -4.62 4.73 -2.51
N ALA A 94 -5.62 5.51 -2.09
CA ALA A 94 -6.46 6.26 -3.02
C ALA A 94 -5.60 7.31 -3.74
N ILE A 95 -5.71 7.33 -5.06
CA ILE A 95 -5.25 8.46 -5.86
C ILE A 95 -6.35 9.49 -5.69
N ASN A 96 -6.22 10.36 -4.70
CA ASN A 96 -7.19 11.43 -4.51
C ASN A 96 -7.19 12.34 -5.75
N SER A 97 -8.07 12.08 -6.70
CA SER A 97 -8.73 13.13 -7.46
C SER A 97 -9.95 13.58 -6.65
N GLU A 98 -9.81 14.74 -6.00
CA GLU A 98 -10.86 15.63 -5.45
C GLU A 98 -11.35 15.53 -3.99
N THR A 99 -11.34 16.72 -3.38
CA THR A 99 -12.29 17.31 -2.42
C THR A 99 -13.74 16.85 -2.59
N ALA A 100 -14.38 16.38 -1.51
CA ALA A 100 -15.83 16.44 -1.24
C ALA A 100 -16.07 15.76 0.13
N ALA A 101 -16.76 16.31 1.13
CA ALA A 101 -17.60 17.50 1.28
C ALA A 101 -17.41 18.10 2.68
#